data_AF-A0A942NII0-F1
#
_entry.id   AF-A0A942NII0-F1
#
_cell.length_a   1.000
_cell.length_b   1.000
_cell.length_c   1.000
_cell.angle_alpha   90.00
_cell.angle_beta   90.00
_cell.angle_gamma   90.00
#
_symmetry.space_group_name_H-M   'P 1'
#
loop_
_entity.id
_entity.type
_entity.pdbx_description
1 polymer ?
#
loop_
_entity_poly.entity_id
_entity_poly.type
_entity_poly.pdbx_seq_one_letter_code
_entity_poly.pdbx_strand_id
1 'polypeptide(L)'
;MNIWKLRNKIAKKLNLPFLAGRHNRLLFTGKNEILLPGSEVNQDIINKRNNNKLIFLHIPKTAGSTVNAALEAQSLYHNKIYLKAPIRDYKPPILINKGWLGASNTLSNIKPEILDSADIISGHFPFGVHSLTNKTCSYFTIIRDPIEREISSFNYLYQTGEIEKTEIFSSFASHLLDNPQVRMLAGASYMDGVCNEETYNQALENLSNHFILFGPTEKTDEILNALIGIHKWPSIIHYQFNVSKKRLVNNIDKSVYEALLEKNRYDKKLHEFATQHWKEWKNLNIKSNRALSGNSKILVIDRDFFETKSFSISSYDKVL
;
A
#
# COMPACT_ATOMS: atom_id res chain seq x y z
N MET A 1 -30.24 -7.15 -10.56
CA MET A 1 -28.98 -6.78 -11.24
C MET A 1 -28.46 -5.51 -10.56
N ASN A 2 -27.47 -5.62 -9.67
CA ASN A 2 -27.07 -4.54 -8.75
C ASN A 2 -26.72 -3.25 -9.53
N ILE A 3 -27.37 -2.12 -9.17
CA ILE A 3 -27.24 -0.79 -9.79
C ILE A 3 -25.78 -0.39 -10.06
N TRP A 4 -24.86 -0.83 -9.20
CA TRP A 4 -23.42 -0.62 -9.35
C TRP A 4 -22.78 -1.39 -10.51
N LYS A 5 -23.16 -2.67 -10.75
CA LYS A 5 -22.67 -3.44 -11.92
C LYS A 5 -23.13 -2.77 -13.21
N LEU A 6 -24.36 -2.27 -13.22
CA LEU A 6 -24.87 -1.48 -14.33
C LEU A 6 -24.08 -0.17 -14.50
N ARG A 7 -23.77 0.54 -13.41
CA ARG A 7 -22.95 1.77 -13.43
C ARG A 7 -21.54 1.53 -13.97
N ASN A 8 -20.85 0.48 -13.52
CA ASN A 8 -19.52 0.11 -14.04
C ASN A 8 -19.58 -0.34 -15.51
N LYS A 9 -20.64 -1.07 -15.91
CA LYS A 9 -20.87 -1.46 -17.30
C LYS A 9 -21.11 -0.24 -18.20
N ILE A 10 -21.87 0.74 -17.71
CA ILE A 10 -22.11 2.03 -18.40
C ILE A 10 -20.81 2.84 -18.47
N ALA A 11 -20.07 2.96 -17.38
CA ALA A 11 -18.77 3.64 -17.31
C ALA A 11 -17.81 3.08 -18.37
N LYS A 12 -17.69 1.75 -18.44
CA LYS A 12 -16.86 1.05 -19.44
C LYS A 12 -17.37 1.27 -20.87
N LYS A 13 -18.69 1.16 -21.10
CA LYS A 13 -19.28 1.33 -22.44
C LYS A 13 -19.12 2.75 -22.98
N LEU A 14 -19.22 3.76 -22.11
CA LEU A 14 -19.18 5.19 -22.48
C LEU A 14 -17.79 5.81 -22.36
N ASN A 15 -16.77 5.03 -21.98
CA ASN A 15 -15.44 5.50 -21.65
C ASN A 15 -15.40 6.64 -20.58
N LEU A 16 -16.22 6.52 -19.53
CA LEU A 16 -16.33 7.48 -18.43
C LEU A 16 -15.80 6.88 -17.12
N PRO A 17 -14.47 6.86 -16.88
CA PRO A 17 -13.88 6.15 -15.74
C PRO A 17 -14.27 6.74 -14.38
N PHE A 18 -14.70 8.02 -14.32
CA PHE A 18 -15.22 8.62 -13.09
C PHE A 18 -16.57 8.05 -12.62
N LEU A 19 -17.33 7.40 -13.51
CA LEU A 19 -18.56 6.69 -13.16
C LEU A 19 -18.27 5.30 -12.57
N ALA A 20 -17.09 4.74 -12.83
CA ALA A 20 -16.63 3.53 -12.18
C ALA A 20 -16.31 3.86 -10.71
N GLY A 21 -16.71 2.99 -9.78
CA GLY A 21 -16.36 3.19 -8.37
C GLY A 21 -16.52 1.93 -7.57
N ARG A 22 -16.30 2.01 -6.25
CA ARG A 22 -16.49 0.86 -5.35
C ARG A 22 -17.91 0.88 -4.77
N HIS A 23 -18.38 -0.28 -4.33
CA HIS A 23 -19.53 -0.32 -3.45
C HIS A 23 -19.07 0.01 -2.01
N ASN A 24 -19.03 1.30 -1.65
CA ASN A 24 -18.45 1.77 -0.37
C ASN A 24 -19.02 1.05 0.87
N ARG A 25 -20.30 0.63 0.85
CA ARG A 25 -20.94 -0.16 1.93
C ARG A 25 -20.33 -1.57 2.16
N LEU A 26 -19.36 -1.99 1.34
CA LEU A 26 -18.67 -3.28 1.42
C LEU A 26 -17.19 -3.10 1.76
N LEU A 27 -16.79 -1.93 2.24
CA LEU A 27 -15.48 -1.68 2.83
C LEU A 27 -15.66 -1.64 4.34
N PHE A 28 -14.79 -2.34 5.07
CA PHE A 28 -14.93 -2.47 6.51
C PHE A 28 -13.69 -1.99 7.23
N THR A 29 -13.90 -1.21 8.28
CA THR A 29 -12.87 -0.82 9.24
C THR A 29 -12.90 -1.77 10.43
N GLY A 30 -11.72 -2.06 10.97
CA GLY A 30 -11.53 -2.83 12.20
C GLY A 30 -12.15 -2.12 13.39
N LYS A 31 -12.44 -2.88 14.46
CA LYS A 31 -13.00 -2.31 15.70
C LYS A 31 -11.91 -1.84 16.67
N ASN A 32 -10.74 -2.45 16.62
CA ASN A 32 -9.69 -2.17 17.59
C ASN A 32 -8.95 -0.88 17.24
N GLU A 33 -8.77 -0.04 18.25
CA GLU A 33 -7.93 1.15 18.19
C GLU A 33 -6.47 0.75 18.37
N ILE A 34 -5.61 1.36 17.55
CA ILE A 34 -4.18 1.09 17.56
C ILE A 34 -3.47 2.43 17.72
N LEU A 35 -2.85 2.63 18.89
CA LEU A 35 -2.01 3.78 19.18
C LEU A 35 -0.60 3.55 18.63
N LEU A 36 -0.15 4.46 17.76
CA LEU A 36 1.21 4.54 17.27
C LEU A 36 1.87 5.82 17.81
N PRO A 37 2.69 5.73 18.89
CA PRO A 37 3.36 6.88 19.49
C PRO A 37 4.44 7.51 18.60
N GLY A 38 4.88 6.80 17.56
CA GLY A 38 6.11 7.06 16.84
C GLY A 38 7.30 6.36 17.49
N SER A 39 8.22 5.84 16.70
CA SER A 39 9.47 5.26 17.20
C SER A 39 10.54 6.32 17.44
N GLU A 40 11.40 6.10 18.43
CA GLU A 40 12.68 6.80 18.56
C GLU A 40 13.70 6.13 17.63
N VAL A 41 13.93 6.76 16.48
CA VAL A 41 14.78 6.22 15.40
C VAL A 41 16.16 6.87 15.44
N ASN A 42 17.20 6.11 15.09
CA ASN A 42 18.57 6.63 14.97
C ASN A 42 18.65 7.87 14.07
N GLN A 43 19.50 8.82 14.48
CA GLN A 43 19.64 10.11 13.81
C GLN A 43 20.13 9.97 12.37
N ASP A 44 20.93 8.95 12.06
CA ASP A 44 21.41 8.67 10.70
C ASP A 44 20.27 8.38 9.72
N ILE A 45 19.21 7.70 10.15
CA ILE A 45 18.02 7.46 9.32
C ILE A 45 17.26 8.77 9.07
N ILE A 46 17.12 9.60 10.11
CA ILE A 46 16.49 10.93 10.00
C ILE A 46 17.29 11.81 9.03
N ASN A 47 18.63 11.73 9.07
CA ASN A 47 19.51 12.45 8.17
C ASN A 47 19.43 11.91 6.74
N LYS A 48 19.39 10.57 6.56
CA LYS A 48 19.25 9.90 5.25
C LYS A 48 17.96 10.31 4.53
N ARG A 49 16.89 10.62 5.28
CA ARG A 49 15.66 11.20 4.72
C ARG A 49 15.93 12.53 3.99
N ASN A 50 16.86 13.36 4.46
CA ASN A 50 17.28 14.64 3.86
C ASN A 50 16.15 15.56 3.32
N ASN A 51 15.02 15.69 4.05
CA ASN A 51 13.82 16.39 3.59
C ASN A 51 13.25 15.93 2.23
N ASN A 52 13.63 14.74 1.76
CA ASN A 52 13.14 14.15 0.53
C ASN A 52 11.60 14.01 0.56
N LYS A 53 11.02 14.17 -0.63
CA LYS A 53 9.63 13.82 -0.90
C LYS A 53 9.40 12.34 -0.62
N LEU A 54 8.29 12.00 0.03
CA LEU A 54 7.99 10.62 0.36
C LEU A 54 7.13 9.99 -0.74
N ILE A 55 7.56 8.84 -1.28
CA ILE A 55 6.77 8.08 -2.25
C ILE A 55 6.34 6.76 -1.63
N PHE A 56 5.04 6.58 -1.44
CA PHE A 56 4.46 5.28 -1.09
C PHE A 56 4.17 4.49 -2.38
N LEU A 57 5.03 3.52 -2.69
CA LEU A 57 4.75 2.54 -3.73
C LEU A 57 3.77 1.51 -3.14
N HIS A 58 2.48 1.79 -3.33
CA HIS A 58 1.40 0.98 -2.78
C HIS A 58 1.17 -0.24 -3.67
N ILE A 59 1.76 -1.37 -3.27
CA ILE A 59 1.45 -2.66 -3.87
C ILE A 59 0.00 -3.05 -3.50
N PRO A 60 -0.86 -3.46 -4.45
CA PRO A 60 -2.21 -3.90 -4.13
C PRO A 60 -2.25 -5.01 -3.08
N LYS A 61 -3.18 -4.88 -2.12
CA LYS A 61 -3.47 -5.86 -1.05
C LYS A 61 -2.38 -6.05 0.01
N THR A 62 -1.52 -5.06 0.24
CA THR A 62 -0.48 -5.05 1.29
C THR A 62 -0.79 -4.05 2.41
N ALA A 63 -2.04 -4.04 2.90
CA ALA A 63 -2.53 -3.13 3.95
C ALA A 63 -2.43 -1.61 3.66
N GLY A 64 -2.13 -1.20 2.42
CA GLY A 64 -1.91 0.21 2.11
C GLY A 64 -3.12 1.13 2.24
N SER A 65 -4.33 0.61 2.53
CA SER A 65 -5.44 1.49 2.94
C SER A 65 -5.19 2.11 4.31
N THR A 66 -4.73 1.32 5.29
CA THR A 66 -4.35 1.84 6.60
C THR A 66 -3.24 2.87 6.49
N VAL A 67 -2.18 2.55 5.72
CA VAL A 67 -1.05 3.46 5.47
C VAL A 67 -1.54 4.76 4.84
N ASN A 68 -2.38 4.70 3.80
CA ASN A 68 -2.90 5.90 3.13
C ASN A 68 -3.72 6.79 4.06
N ALA A 69 -4.52 6.22 4.98
CA ALA A 69 -5.26 7.02 5.95
C ALA A 69 -4.31 7.79 6.87
N ALA A 70 -3.27 7.12 7.37
CA ALA A 70 -2.26 7.76 8.21
C ALA A 70 -1.47 8.84 7.45
N LEU A 71 -0.99 8.57 6.23
CA LEU A 71 -0.28 9.56 5.41
C LEU A 71 -1.13 10.81 5.14
N GLU A 72 -2.40 10.60 4.80
CA GLU A 72 -3.32 11.68 4.48
C GLU A 72 -3.67 12.52 5.72
N ALA A 73 -3.95 11.87 6.87
CA ALA A 73 -4.18 12.56 8.14
C ALA A 73 -2.94 13.39 8.58
N GLN A 74 -1.74 12.81 8.47
CA GLN A 74 -0.50 13.52 8.78
C GLN A 74 -0.26 14.70 7.83
N SER A 75 -0.60 14.54 6.55
CA SER A 75 -0.46 15.63 5.58
C SER A 75 -1.41 16.78 5.87
N LEU A 76 -2.69 16.47 6.17
CA LEU A 76 -3.68 17.47 6.55
C LEU A 76 -3.26 18.23 7.81
N TYR A 77 -2.79 17.52 8.84
CA TYR A 77 -2.31 18.14 10.08
C TYR A 77 -1.13 19.10 9.87
N HIS A 78 -0.21 18.75 8.99
CA HIS A 78 0.98 19.54 8.70
C HIS A 78 0.78 20.56 7.55
N ASN A 79 -0.44 20.70 7.02
CA ASN A 79 -0.72 21.50 5.82
C ASN A 79 0.21 21.16 4.64
N LYS A 80 0.47 19.86 4.45
CA LYS A 80 1.29 19.29 3.39
C LYS A 80 0.45 18.77 2.24
N ILE A 81 1.02 18.81 1.03
CA ILE A 81 0.33 18.35 -0.17
C ILE A 81 0.48 16.83 -0.31
N TYR A 82 -0.64 16.12 -0.11
CA TYR A 82 -0.74 14.68 -0.33
C TYR A 82 -1.34 14.39 -1.72
N LEU A 83 -0.52 13.86 -2.62
CA LEU A 83 -0.95 13.47 -3.96
C LEU A 83 -1.19 11.96 -4.03
N LYS A 84 -2.46 11.55 -3.98
CA LYS A 84 -2.86 10.17 -4.24
C LYS A 84 -3.15 9.97 -5.72
N ALA A 85 -2.25 9.31 -6.43
CA ALA A 85 -2.34 9.06 -7.86
C ALA A 85 -3.44 8.03 -8.18
N PRO A 86 -4.53 8.42 -8.89
CA PRO A 86 -5.57 7.48 -9.26
C PRO A 86 -5.14 6.64 -10.47
N ILE A 87 -5.65 5.41 -10.55
CA ILE A 87 -5.64 4.63 -11.79
C ILE A 87 -6.86 5.02 -12.60
N ARG A 88 -6.67 5.35 -13.88
CA ARG A 88 -7.75 5.72 -14.82
C ARG A 88 -8.33 4.52 -15.59
N ASP A 89 -7.90 3.31 -15.27
CA ASP A 89 -8.38 2.06 -15.87
C ASP A 89 -9.73 1.60 -15.25
N TYR A 90 -10.51 0.83 -16.00
CA TYR A 90 -11.76 0.21 -15.56
C TYR A 90 -11.54 -1.01 -14.67
N LYS A 91 -10.36 -1.62 -14.74
CA LYS A 91 -10.05 -2.81 -13.94
C LYS A 91 -9.58 -2.41 -12.53
N PRO A 92 -10.02 -3.14 -11.48
CA PRO A 92 -9.47 -2.96 -10.14
C PRO A 92 -7.93 -3.11 -10.15
N PRO A 93 -7.18 -2.29 -9.38
CA PRO A 93 -5.71 -2.34 -9.29
C PRO A 93 -5.13 -3.71 -8.94
N ILE A 94 -5.95 -4.56 -8.35
CA ILE A 94 -5.60 -5.90 -7.88
C ILE A 94 -5.43 -6.87 -9.06
N LEU A 95 -6.06 -6.58 -10.20
CA LEU A 95 -5.95 -7.37 -11.43
C LEU A 95 -4.76 -6.89 -12.27
N ILE A 96 -3.56 -6.98 -11.69
CA ILE A 96 -2.30 -6.62 -12.37
C ILE A 96 -2.10 -7.58 -13.55
N ASN A 97 -1.84 -7.00 -14.72
CA ASN A 97 -1.59 -7.75 -15.95
C ASN A 97 -0.23 -7.40 -16.56
N LYS A 98 0.14 -8.15 -17.59
CA LYS A 98 1.37 -7.92 -18.37
C LYS A 98 1.39 -6.48 -18.93
N GLY A 99 2.51 -5.79 -18.74
CA GLY A 99 2.70 -4.39 -19.17
C GLY A 99 1.96 -3.34 -18.32
N TRP A 100 1.44 -3.72 -17.15
CA TRP A 100 0.64 -2.81 -16.33
C TRP A 100 1.48 -1.67 -15.72
N LEU A 101 1.13 -0.43 -16.07
CA LEU A 101 1.77 0.78 -15.54
C LEU A 101 0.98 1.46 -14.41
N GLY A 102 -0.25 0.99 -14.15
CA GLY A 102 -1.11 1.53 -13.11
C GLY A 102 -1.23 3.06 -13.16
N ALA A 103 -0.96 3.72 -12.04
CA ALA A 103 -1.04 5.16 -11.89
C ALA A 103 0.17 5.92 -12.47
N SER A 104 1.23 5.25 -12.94
CA SER A 104 2.35 5.93 -13.62
C SER A 104 1.88 6.72 -14.83
N ASN A 105 0.92 6.17 -15.59
CA ASN A 105 0.30 6.85 -16.73
C ASN A 105 -0.46 8.12 -16.31
N THR A 106 -1.07 8.12 -15.12
CA THR A 106 -1.72 9.33 -14.62
C THR A 106 -0.67 10.35 -14.22
N LEU A 107 0.36 9.93 -13.49
CA LEU A 107 1.43 10.80 -13.02
C LEU A 107 2.20 11.46 -14.17
N SER A 108 2.50 10.73 -15.25
CA SER A 108 3.21 11.29 -16.41
C SER A 108 2.43 12.38 -17.15
N ASN A 109 1.12 12.45 -16.95
CA ASN A 109 0.25 13.47 -17.53
C ASN A 109 -0.04 14.63 -16.55
N ILE A 110 0.46 14.57 -15.31
CA ILE A 110 0.36 15.68 -14.36
C ILE A 110 1.49 16.67 -14.67
N LYS A 111 1.18 17.97 -14.58
CA LYS A 111 2.18 19.02 -14.79
C LYS A 111 3.32 18.88 -13.77
N PRO A 112 4.61 19.01 -14.17
CA PRO A 112 5.75 18.85 -13.27
C PRO A 112 5.67 19.72 -12.00
N GLU A 113 5.11 20.93 -12.08
CA GLU A 113 4.99 21.84 -10.93
C GLU A 113 4.08 21.25 -9.84
N ILE A 114 3.03 20.52 -10.23
CA ILE A 114 2.13 19.85 -9.29
C ILE A 114 2.85 18.68 -8.61
N LEU A 115 3.59 17.86 -9.38
CA LEU A 115 4.40 16.78 -8.82
C LEU A 115 5.47 17.30 -7.88
N ASP A 116 6.16 18.37 -8.26
CA ASP A 116 7.20 19.02 -7.48
C ASP A 116 6.65 19.62 -6.17
N SER A 117 5.40 20.11 -6.18
CA SER A 117 4.73 20.64 -4.99
C SER A 117 4.27 19.57 -3.99
N ALA A 118 4.01 18.33 -4.43
CA ALA A 118 3.49 17.28 -3.55
C ALA A 118 4.51 16.83 -2.49
N ASP A 119 4.25 16.94 -1.19
CA ASP A 119 5.17 16.44 -0.16
C ASP A 119 5.20 14.90 -0.10
N ILE A 120 4.05 14.29 -0.37
CA ILE A 120 3.86 12.84 -0.33
C ILE A 120 3.11 12.42 -1.59
N ILE A 121 3.64 11.43 -2.30
CA ILE A 121 2.99 10.79 -3.44
C ILE A 121 2.65 9.35 -3.06
N SER A 122 1.40 8.94 -3.29
CA SER A 122 0.97 7.56 -3.06
C SER A 122 0.22 7.02 -4.26
N GLY A 123 0.48 5.78 -4.64
CA GLY A 123 -0.27 5.17 -5.72
C GLY A 123 0.17 3.76 -6.04
N HIS A 124 -0.64 3.16 -6.91
CA HIS A 124 -0.42 1.83 -7.44
C HIS A 124 0.36 1.96 -8.76
N PHE A 125 1.69 1.94 -8.69
CA PHE A 125 2.56 2.08 -9.85
C PHE A 125 3.83 1.25 -9.66
N PRO A 126 4.48 0.80 -10.75
CA PRO A 126 5.84 0.28 -10.68
C PRO A 126 6.83 1.35 -10.21
N PHE A 127 7.99 0.92 -9.72
CA PHE A 127 9.11 1.78 -9.37
C PHE A 127 9.56 2.64 -10.56
N GLY A 128 10.03 3.85 -10.27
CA GLY A 128 10.56 4.78 -11.27
C GLY A 128 9.86 6.15 -11.34
N VAL A 129 8.70 6.33 -10.70
CA VAL A 129 7.93 7.59 -10.78
C VAL A 129 8.64 8.83 -10.20
N HIS A 130 9.71 8.65 -9.42
CA HIS A 130 10.56 9.74 -8.94
C HIS A 130 11.26 10.48 -10.09
N SER A 131 11.46 9.84 -11.24
CA SER A 131 12.01 10.48 -12.44
C SER A 131 11.09 11.55 -13.05
N LEU A 132 9.82 11.60 -12.63
CA LEU A 132 8.84 12.59 -13.09
C LEU A 132 8.89 13.92 -12.31
N THR A 133 9.73 14.01 -11.27
CA THR A 133 9.90 15.20 -10.43
C THR A 133 11.36 15.56 -10.33
N ASN A 134 11.67 16.86 -10.21
CA ASN A 134 13.04 17.33 -10.02
C ASN A 134 13.48 17.29 -8.55
N LYS A 135 12.62 16.81 -7.65
CA LYS A 135 12.89 16.74 -6.21
C LYS A 135 13.49 15.39 -5.84
N THR A 136 14.40 15.41 -4.87
CA THR A 136 14.89 14.19 -4.25
C THR A 136 13.75 13.46 -3.56
N CYS A 137 13.69 12.15 -3.76
CA CYS A 137 12.61 11.30 -3.29
C CYS A 137 13.17 10.13 -2.49
N SER A 138 12.40 9.69 -1.50
CA SER A 138 12.62 8.42 -0.81
C SER A 138 11.35 7.59 -0.89
N TYR A 139 11.51 6.32 -1.24
CA TYR A 139 10.41 5.38 -1.33
C TYR A 139 10.16 4.68 0.00
N PHE A 140 8.94 4.25 0.20
CA PHE A 140 8.66 3.14 1.11
C PHE A 140 7.56 2.24 0.54
N THR A 141 7.50 1.00 1.02
CA THR A 141 6.48 0.03 0.60
C THR A 141 6.20 -0.99 1.69
N ILE A 142 5.14 -1.78 1.49
CA ILE A 142 4.80 -2.95 2.31
C ILE A 142 4.63 -4.12 1.36
N ILE A 143 5.26 -5.24 1.71
CA ILE A 143 5.28 -6.49 0.94
C ILE A 143 4.43 -7.53 1.69
N ARG A 144 3.73 -8.41 0.98
CA ARG A 144 2.91 -9.46 1.58
C ARG A 144 3.34 -10.83 1.09
N ASP A 145 3.11 -11.87 1.89
CA ASP A 145 3.20 -13.24 1.40
C ASP A 145 2.32 -13.37 0.13
N PRO A 146 2.88 -13.91 -0.98
CA PRO A 146 2.18 -13.92 -2.26
C PRO A 146 0.87 -14.68 -2.22
N ILE A 147 0.80 -15.79 -1.46
CA ILE A 147 -0.41 -16.63 -1.42
C ILE A 147 -1.51 -15.92 -0.63
N GLU A 148 -1.15 -15.35 0.53
CA GLU A 148 -2.07 -14.51 1.31
C GLU A 148 -2.55 -13.29 0.53
N ARG A 149 -1.70 -12.71 -0.32
CA ARG A 149 -2.09 -11.63 -1.23
C ARG A 149 -3.12 -12.11 -2.25
N GLU A 150 -2.93 -13.29 -2.86
CA GLU A 150 -3.88 -13.86 -3.82
C GLU A 150 -5.24 -14.16 -3.19
N ILE A 151 -5.25 -14.82 -2.03
CA ILE A 151 -6.49 -15.12 -1.27
C ILE A 151 -7.21 -13.81 -0.90
N SER A 152 -6.46 -12.80 -0.46
CA SER A 152 -7.03 -11.49 -0.12
C SER A 152 -7.56 -10.75 -1.35
N SER A 153 -6.93 -10.91 -2.50
CA SER A 153 -7.35 -10.34 -3.78
C SER A 153 -8.67 -10.93 -4.22
N PHE A 154 -8.78 -12.25 -4.24
CA PHE A 154 -10.00 -12.96 -4.60
C PHE A 154 -11.18 -12.60 -3.68
N ASN A 155 -10.98 -12.69 -2.37
CA ASN A 155 -12.02 -12.33 -1.40
C ASN A 155 -12.45 -10.87 -1.50
N TYR A 156 -11.52 -9.96 -1.82
CA TYR A 156 -11.87 -8.56 -2.03
C TYR A 156 -12.73 -8.37 -3.27
N LEU A 157 -12.39 -9.01 -4.39
CA LEU A 157 -13.19 -8.95 -5.62
C LEU A 157 -14.58 -9.53 -5.39
N TYR A 158 -14.69 -10.63 -4.64
CA TYR A 158 -15.99 -11.19 -4.26
C TYR A 158 -16.79 -10.23 -3.38
N GLN A 159 -16.16 -9.70 -2.32
CA GLN A 159 -16.79 -8.75 -1.40
C GLN A 159 -17.26 -7.48 -2.12
N THR A 160 -16.53 -7.02 -3.13
CA THR A 160 -16.89 -5.84 -3.92
C THR A 160 -17.84 -6.14 -5.07
N GLY A 161 -18.15 -7.42 -5.31
CA GLY A 161 -19.08 -7.87 -6.35
C GLY A 161 -18.49 -7.89 -7.76
N GLU A 162 -17.16 -7.80 -7.90
CA GLU A 162 -16.44 -7.92 -9.18
C GLU A 162 -16.41 -9.36 -9.68
N ILE A 163 -16.46 -10.35 -8.77
CA ILE A 163 -16.58 -11.77 -9.10
C ILE A 163 -17.80 -12.39 -8.40
N GLU A 164 -18.34 -13.45 -8.99
CA GLU A 164 -19.49 -14.18 -8.45
C GLU A 164 -19.04 -15.29 -7.48
N LYS A 165 -19.98 -15.81 -6.68
CA LYS A 165 -19.72 -16.92 -5.76
C LYS A 165 -19.27 -18.20 -6.48
N THR A 166 -19.65 -18.37 -7.74
CA THR A 166 -19.32 -19.53 -8.58
C THR A 166 -17.91 -19.47 -9.15
N GLU A 167 -17.20 -18.35 -8.99
CA GLU A 167 -15.84 -18.20 -9.48
C GLU A 167 -14.89 -19.16 -8.73
N ILE A 168 -14.01 -19.85 -9.47
CA ILE A 168 -13.09 -20.83 -8.90
C ILE A 168 -11.73 -20.16 -8.65
N PHE A 169 -11.28 -20.17 -7.39
CA PHE A 169 -10.04 -19.49 -6.99
C PHE A 169 -8.80 -19.95 -7.76
N SER A 170 -8.61 -21.25 -7.96
CA SER A 170 -7.44 -21.78 -8.66
C SER A 170 -7.37 -21.33 -10.12
N SER A 171 -8.52 -21.30 -10.82
CA SER A 171 -8.65 -20.77 -12.18
C SER A 171 -8.39 -19.26 -12.23
N PHE A 172 -8.96 -18.52 -11.29
CA PHE A 172 -8.74 -17.08 -11.18
C PHE A 172 -7.26 -16.74 -10.96
N ALA A 173 -6.64 -17.38 -9.96
CA ALA A 173 -5.27 -17.07 -9.54
C ALA A 173 -4.23 -17.53 -10.58
N SER A 174 -4.51 -18.58 -11.35
CA SER A 174 -3.61 -19.03 -12.42
C SER A 174 -3.54 -18.03 -13.58
N HIS A 175 -4.58 -17.21 -13.82
CA HIS A 175 -4.62 -16.21 -14.90
C HIS A 175 -3.97 -14.86 -14.53
N LEU A 176 -3.67 -14.61 -13.25
CA LEU A 176 -3.04 -13.37 -12.82
C LEU A 176 -1.56 -13.29 -13.22
N LEU A 177 -0.97 -12.09 -13.19
CA LEU A 177 0.46 -11.95 -13.44
C LEU A 177 1.27 -12.67 -12.35
N ASP A 178 2.38 -13.31 -12.74
CA ASP A 178 3.32 -13.93 -11.83
C ASP A 178 4.22 -12.88 -11.15
N ASN A 179 4.58 -13.11 -9.89
CA ASN A 179 5.53 -12.28 -9.15
C ASN A 179 5.28 -10.76 -9.22
N PRO A 180 4.02 -10.27 -9.09
CA PRO A 180 3.74 -8.87 -9.36
C PRO A 180 4.41 -7.91 -8.36
N GLN A 181 4.76 -8.35 -7.15
CA GLN A 181 5.46 -7.47 -6.19
C GLN A 181 6.89 -7.23 -6.63
N VAL A 182 7.61 -8.30 -7.00
CA VAL A 182 8.96 -8.21 -7.56
C VAL A 182 8.96 -7.36 -8.83
N ARG A 183 8.04 -7.62 -9.77
CA ARG A 183 7.96 -6.84 -11.01
C ARG A 183 7.70 -5.35 -10.75
N MET A 184 6.75 -5.02 -9.86
CA MET A 184 6.47 -3.63 -9.49
C MET A 184 7.69 -2.95 -8.86
N LEU A 185 8.46 -3.66 -8.04
CA LEU A 185 9.65 -3.11 -7.39
C LEU A 185 10.86 -3.02 -8.34
N ALA A 186 10.98 -3.92 -9.30
CA ALA A 186 11.99 -3.87 -10.35
C ALA A 186 11.75 -2.68 -11.31
N GLY A 187 10.49 -2.35 -11.58
CA GLY A 187 10.11 -1.15 -12.32
C GLY A 187 9.32 -1.42 -13.60
N ALA A 188 8.92 -0.36 -14.29
CA ALA A 188 7.98 -0.43 -15.41
C ALA A 188 8.43 -1.36 -16.56
N SER A 189 9.73 -1.40 -16.86
CA SER A 189 10.30 -2.27 -17.90
C SER A 189 10.16 -3.77 -17.58
N TYR A 190 10.01 -4.15 -16.31
CA TYR A 190 9.90 -5.53 -15.84
C TYR A 190 8.44 -5.99 -15.65
N MET A 191 7.47 -5.13 -15.97
CA MET A 191 6.05 -5.50 -15.94
C MET A 191 5.62 -6.35 -17.15
N ASP A 192 6.45 -6.38 -18.19
CA ASP A 192 6.34 -7.29 -19.35
C ASP A 192 7.46 -8.35 -19.26
N GLY A 193 7.45 -9.34 -20.15
CA GLY A 193 8.50 -10.33 -20.27
C GLY A 193 8.50 -11.39 -19.16
N VAL A 194 9.57 -12.18 -19.14
CA VAL A 194 9.79 -13.26 -18.17
C VAL A 194 10.25 -12.66 -16.85
N CYS A 195 9.61 -13.02 -15.74
CA CYS A 195 10.17 -12.74 -14.41
C CYS A 195 11.25 -13.78 -14.12
N ASN A 196 12.48 -13.32 -13.96
CA ASN A 196 13.65 -14.15 -13.73
C ASN A 196 14.47 -13.61 -12.55
N GLU A 197 15.65 -14.19 -12.32
CA GLU A 197 16.55 -13.77 -11.25
C GLU A 197 17.08 -12.34 -11.44
N GLU A 198 17.27 -11.88 -12.67
CA GLU A 198 17.61 -10.48 -12.96
C GLU A 198 16.50 -9.54 -12.49
N THR A 199 15.24 -9.89 -12.76
CA THR A 199 14.07 -9.11 -12.30
C THR A 199 14.03 -9.04 -10.77
N TYR A 200 14.31 -10.15 -10.09
CA TYR A 200 14.41 -10.21 -8.63
C TYR A 200 15.56 -9.35 -8.09
N ASN A 201 16.75 -9.45 -8.68
CA ASN A 201 17.92 -8.69 -8.26
C ASN A 201 17.71 -7.19 -8.48
N GLN A 202 17.07 -6.79 -9.59
CA GLN A 202 16.73 -5.38 -9.83
C GLN A 202 15.76 -4.84 -8.77
N ALA A 203 14.78 -5.64 -8.34
CA ALA A 203 13.89 -5.26 -7.24
C ALA A 203 14.67 -5.06 -5.92
N LEU A 204 15.62 -5.94 -5.61
CA LEU A 204 16.46 -5.81 -4.42
C LEU A 204 17.38 -4.58 -4.48
N GLU A 205 17.97 -4.31 -5.65
CA GLU A 205 18.79 -3.12 -5.87
C GLU A 205 17.97 -1.85 -5.65
N ASN A 206 16.76 -1.78 -6.23
CA ASN A 206 15.87 -0.64 -6.06
C ASN A 206 15.49 -0.44 -4.59
N LEU A 207 15.14 -1.53 -3.89
CA LEU A 207 14.86 -1.52 -2.44
C LEU A 207 16.05 -0.97 -1.64
N SER A 208 17.27 -1.43 -1.91
CA SER A 208 18.47 -0.99 -1.20
C SER A 208 18.79 0.50 -1.43
N ASN A 209 18.68 0.94 -2.69
CA ASN A 209 19.19 2.24 -3.10
C ASN A 209 18.19 3.38 -2.90
N HIS A 210 16.88 3.11 -3.00
CA HIS A 210 15.86 4.15 -3.06
C HIS A 210 14.83 4.12 -1.93
N PHE A 211 14.71 3.00 -1.20
CA PHE A 211 13.69 2.88 -0.16
C PHE A 211 14.28 3.24 1.21
N ILE A 212 13.65 4.17 1.90
CA ILE A 212 13.99 4.49 3.29
C ILE A 212 13.44 3.42 4.25
N LEU A 213 12.38 2.74 3.85
CA LEU A 213 11.71 1.73 4.66
C LEU A 213 10.95 0.73 3.80
N PHE A 214 11.01 -0.54 4.15
CA PHE A 214 10.09 -1.56 3.65
C PHE A 214 10.01 -2.70 4.66
N GLY A 215 8.95 -3.50 4.55
CA GLY A 215 8.79 -4.65 5.41
C GLY A 215 7.51 -5.44 5.12
N PRO A 216 7.28 -6.50 5.89
CA PRO A 216 6.17 -7.42 5.67
C PRO A 216 4.85 -6.85 6.20
N THR A 217 3.73 -7.24 5.59
CA THR A 217 2.38 -6.77 5.94
C THR A 217 2.02 -7.11 7.38
N GLU A 218 2.54 -8.22 7.90
CA GLU A 218 2.45 -8.70 9.28
C GLU A 218 3.03 -7.70 10.30
N LYS A 219 3.83 -6.73 9.82
CA LYS A 219 4.49 -5.69 10.61
C LYS A 219 4.07 -4.28 10.21
N THR A 220 2.94 -4.13 9.50
CA THR A 220 2.43 -2.84 9.02
C THR A 220 2.41 -1.76 10.11
N ASP A 221 1.89 -2.08 11.30
CA ASP A 221 1.76 -1.10 12.38
C ASP A 221 3.14 -0.69 12.94
N GLU A 222 4.08 -1.63 13.04
CA GLU A 222 5.47 -1.33 13.44
C GLU A 222 6.20 -0.48 12.40
N ILE A 223 6.02 -0.78 11.10
CA ILE A 223 6.57 -0.03 9.97
C ILE A 223 6.00 1.40 9.95
N LEU A 224 4.69 1.54 10.14
CA LEU A 224 4.04 2.84 10.21
C LEU A 224 4.49 3.65 11.43
N ASN A 225 4.67 3.00 12.59
CA ASN A 225 5.22 3.63 13.79
C ASN A 225 6.66 4.13 13.59
N ALA A 226 7.48 3.36 12.88
CA ALA A 226 8.82 3.80 12.48
C ALA A 226 8.76 5.00 11.53
N LEU A 227 7.85 4.99 10.55
CA LEU A 227 7.65 6.11 9.62
C LEU A 227 7.23 7.39 10.34
N ILE A 228 6.33 7.32 11.33
CA ILE A 228 5.96 8.44 12.21
C ILE A 228 7.21 8.99 12.94
N GLY A 229 8.07 8.10 13.43
CA GLY A 229 9.35 8.45 14.04
C GLY A 229 10.31 9.18 13.09
N ILE A 230 10.56 8.59 11.91
CA ILE A 230 11.46 9.11 10.86
C ILE A 230 11.05 10.53 10.44
N HIS A 231 9.75 10.76 10.27
CA HIS A 231 9.22 12.05 9.83
C HIS A 231 8.95 13.03 10.99
N LYS A 232 9.19 12.62 12.24
CA LYS A 232 8.84 13.37 13.46
C LYS A 232 7.38 13.81 13.47
N TRP A 233 6.51 12.97 12.92
CA TRP A 233 5.08 13.22 12.92
C TRP A 233 4.49 13.04 14.32
N PRO A 234 3.39 13.73 14.64
CA PRO A 234 2.63 13.49 15.86
C PRO A 234 2.12 12.04 15.89
N SER A 235 1.90 11.55 17.11
CA SER A 235 1.35 10.22 17.36
C SER A 235 -0.07 10.09 16.80
N ILE A 236 -0.47 8.88 16.43
CA ILE A 236 -1.82 8.64 15.89
C ILE A 236 -2.51 7.51 16.63
N ILE A 237 -3.84 7.57 16.71
CA ILE A 237 -4.70 6.41 16.91
C ILE A 237 -5.37 6.13 15.56
N HIS A 238 -5.27 4.89 15.10
CA HIS A 238 -5.92 4.47 13.86
C HIS A 238 -6.60 3.12 14.03
N TYR A 239 -7.30 2.73 12.96
CA TYR A 239 -7.92 1.42 12.81
C TYR A 239 -7.34 0.71 11.60
N GLN A 240 -7.58 -0.60 11.49
CA GLN A 240 -7.30 -1.31 10.24
C GLN A 240 -8.39 -0.99 9.21
N PHE A 241 -8.02 -0.46 8.05
CA PHE A 241 -8.97 -0.09 7.00
C PHE A 241 -9.06 -1.13 5.88
N ASN A 242 -10.25 -1.26 5.28
CA ASN A 242 -10.53 -2.18 4.16
C ASN A 242 -10.29 -3.66 4.46
N VAL A 243 -10.70 -4.09 5.66
CA VAL A 243 -10.68 -5.50 6.09
C VAL A 243 -11.73 -6.29 5.31
N SER A 244 -11.35 -7.43 4.74
CA SER A 244 -12.28 -8.34 4.06
C SER A 244 -13.02 -9.19 5.10
N LYS A 245 -14.29 -8.86 5.36
CA LYS A 245 -15.18 -9.60 6.27
C LYS A 245 -15.90 -10.74 5.58
N LYS A 246 -16.30 -10.56 4.31
CA LYS A 246 -16.90 -11.62 3.51
C LYS A 246 -15.77 -12.38 2.80
N ARG A 247 -15.55 -13.63 3.20
CA ARG A 247 -14.52 -14.48 2.63
C ARG A 247 -15.17 -15.70 1.98
N LEU A 248 -14.85 -15.91 0.70
CA LEU A 248 -15.22 -17.10 -0.05
C LEU A 248 -14.16 -18.19 0.11
N VAL A 249 -12.89 -17.77 0.25
CA VAL A 249 -11.74 -18.66 0.41
C VAL A 249 -10.98 -18.25 1.66
N ASN A 250 -10.71 -19.20 2.54
CA ASN A 250 -9.84 -18.98 3.70
C ASN A 250 -8.57 -19.81 3.60
N ASN A 251 -8.71 -21.06 3.13
CA ASN A 251 -7.65 -22.01 2.92
C ASN A 251 -7.75 -22.53 1.48
N ILE A 252 -6.65 -23.05 0.96
CA ILE A 252 -6.57 -23.61 -0.38
C ILE A 252 -5.94 -25.00 -0.31
N ASP A 253 -6.29 -25.87 -1.25
CA ASP A 253 -5.74 -27.22 -1.32
C ASP A 253 -4.24 -27.18 -1.57
N LYS A 254 -3.52 -28.21 -1.07
CA LYS A 254 -2.06 -28.29 -1.15
C LYS A 254 -1.54 -28.17 -2.59
N SER A 255 -2.19 -28.84 -3.55
CA SER A 255 -1.79 -28.78 -4.96
C SER A 255 -1.93 -27.37 -5.56
N VAL A 256 -2.99 -26.64 -5.18
CA VAL A 256 -3.19 -25.25 -5.61
C VAL A 256 -2.17 -24.34 -4.95
N TYR A 257 -1.88 -24.55 -3.67
CA TYR A 257 -0.84 -23.83 -2.95
C TYR A 257 0.53 -23.98 -3.62
N GLU A 258 0.95 -25.21 -3.90
CA GLU A 258 2.24 -25.51 -4.53
C GLU A 258 2.35 -24.88 -5.93
N ALA A 259 1.30 -24.97 -6.75
CA ALA A 259 1.28 -24.35 -8.07
C ALA A 259 1.38 -22.82 -8.00
N LEU A 260 0.67 -22.18 -7.05
CA LEU A 260 0.75 -20.74 -6.87
C LEU A 260 2.08 -20.30 -6.26
N LEU A 261 2.68 -21.12 -5.40
CA LEU A 261 3.99 -20.87 -4.82
C LEU A 261 5.08 -20.90 -5.88
N GLU A 262 5.07 -21.90 -6.77
CA GLU A 262 6.03 -21.97 -7.88
C GLU A 262 5.87 -20.77 -8.83
N LYS A 263 4.62 -20.45 -9.19
CA LYS A 263 4.32 -19.26 -10.01
C LYS A 263 4.83 -17.97 -9.37
N ASN A 264 4.69 -17.82 -8.05
CA ASN A 264 5.07 -16.62 -7.31
C ASN A 264 6.36 -16.79 -6.48
N ARG A 265 7.28 -17.65 -6.94
CA ARG A 265 8.49 -18.02 -6.18
C ARG A 265 9.40 -16.84 -5.84
N TYR A 266 9.51 -15.85 -6.73
CA TYR A 266 10.32 -14.66 -6.48
C TYR A 266 9.63 -13.71 -5.50
N ASP A 267 8.30 -13.58 -5.57
CA ASP A 267 7.55 -12.86 -4.54
C ASP A 267 7.65 -13.52 -3.17
N LYS A 268 7.73 -14.86 -3.12
CA LYS A 268 7.98 -15.59 -1.87
C LYS A 268 9.37 -15.27 -1.31
N LYS A 269 10.40 -15.39 -2.15
CA LYS A 269 11.80 -15.03 -1.81
C LYS A 269 11.91 -13.57 -1.37
N LEU A 270 11.16 -12.66 -2.01
CA LEU A 270 11.07 -11.25 -1.65
C LEU A 270 10.41 -11.03 -0.28
N HIS A 271 9.31 -11.73 0.03
CA HIS A 271 8.63 -11.61 1.32
C HIS A 271 9.50 -12.10 2.47
N GLU A 272 10.22 -13.21 2.28
CA GLU A 272 11.19 -13.73 3.24
C GLU A 272 12.34 -12.75 3.47
N PHE A 273 12.91 -12.21 2.38
CA PHE A 273 13.92 -11.15 2.45
C PHE A 273 13.41 -9.92 3.20
N ALA A 274 12.23 -9.40 2.86
CA ALA A 274 11.65 -8.23 3.51
C ALA A 274 11.36 -8.48 5.00
N THR A 275 10.97 -9.70 5.35
CA THR A 275 10.74 -10.10 6.74
C THR A 275 12.04 -10.11 7.54
N GLN A 276 13.10 -10.68 6.98
CA GLN A 276 14.40 -10.71 7.64
C GLN A 276 15.02 -9.30 7.72
N HIS A 277 15.01 -8.56 6.61
CA HIS A 277 15.46 -7.18 6.56
C HIS A 277 14.76 -6.32 7.60
N TRP A 278 13.43 -6.42 7.74
CA TRP A 278 12.69 -5.64 8.74
C TRP A 278 13.15 -5.92 10.17
N LYS A 279 13.38 -7.20 10.52
CA LYS A 279 13.87 -7.58 11.86
C LYS A 279 15.22 -6.94 12.15
N GLU A 280 16.15 -7.04 11.21
CA GLU A 280 17.50 -6.47 11.34
C GLU A 280 17.45 -4.94 11.39
N TRP A 281 16.75 -4.32 10.44
CA TRP A 281 16.59 -2.88 10.37
C TRP A 281 15.98 -2.32 11.65
N LYS A 282 14.93 -2.95 12.18
CA LYS A 282 14.30 -2.55 13.44
C LYS A 282 15.27 -2.60 14.61
N ASN A 283 15.98 -3.73 14.77
CA ASN A 283 16.92 -3.92 15.88
C ASN A 283 18.09 -2.92 15.83
N LEU A 284 18.53 -2.55 14.62
CA LEU A 284 19.62 -1.60 14.43
C LEU A 284 19.16 -0.14 14.62
N ASN A 285 17.94 0.20 14.18
CA ASN A 285 17.54 1.59 13.99
C ASN A 285 16.49 2.12 14.96
N ILE A 286 15.77 1.25 15.67
CA ILE A 286 14.74 1.66 16.63
C ILE A 286 15.28 1.46 18.05
N LYS A 287 15.37 2.55 18.82
CA LYS A 287 15.81 2.52 20.22
C LYS A 287 14.67 2.15 21.17
N SER A 288 13.51 2.76 20.94
CA SER A 288 12.33 2.64 21.79
C SER A 288 11.10 3.18 21.05
N ASN A 289 9.94 3.14 21.70
CA ASN A 289 8.81 3.98 21.33
C ASN A 289 8.92 5.34 22.02
N ARG A 290 8.53 6.40 21.32
CA ARG A 290 8.45 7.75 21.87
C ARG A 290 7.64 7.74 23.17
N ALA A 291 8.22 8.27 24.24
CA ALA A 291 7.51 8.46 25.50
C ALA A 291 6.38 9.50 25.31
N LEU A 292 5.17 9.18 25.79
CA LEU A 292 4.03 10.08 25.77
C LEU A 292 3.75 10.59 27.19
N SER A 293 3.74 11.92 27.34
CA SER A 293 3.18 12.59 28.53
C SER A 293 1.68 12.85 28.34
N GLY A 294 0.94 13.13 29.42
CA GLY A 294 -0.52 13.35 29.35
C GLY A 294 -0.94 14.41 28.31
N ASN A 295 -0.16 15.49 28.16
CA ASN A 295 -0.44 16.56 27.19
C ASN A 295 0.05 16.26 25.76
N SER A 296 0.59 15.07 25.49
CA SER A 296 1.06 14.70 24.15
C SER A 296 -0.11 14.70 23.18
N LYS A 297 0.05 15.39 22.05
CA LYS A 297 -0.99 15.48 21.01
C LYS A 297 -1.07 14.16 20.24
N ILE A 298 -2.28 13.61 20.17
CA ILE A 298 -2.62 12.39 19.44
C ILE A 298 -3.64 12.73 18.36
N LEU A 299 -3.38 12.35 17.11
CA LEU A 299 -4.38 12.42 16.05
C LEU A 299 -5.22 11.16 16.09
N VAL A 300 -6.49 11.29 16.42
CA VAL A 300 -7.44 10.17 16.39
C VAL A 300 -8.09 10.16 15.02
N ILE A 301 -7.70 9.19 14.18
CA ILE A 301 -8.19 9.04 12.81
C ILE A 301 -9.55 8.33 12.85
N ASP A 302 -10.58 8.96 12.31
CA ASP A 302 -11.95 8.44 12.39
C ASP A 302 -12.10 7.12 11.59
N ARG A 303 -13.05 6.27 12.01
CA ARG A 303 -13.29 4.96 11.37
C ARG A 303 -13.75 5.06 9.92
N ASP A 304 -14.40 6.17 9.58
CA ASP A 304 -14.92 6.55 8.28
C ASP A 304 -14.04 7.60 7.59
N PHE A 305 -12.75 7.72 7.99
CA PHE A 305 -11.79 8.68 7.42
C PHE A 305 -11.79 8.77 5.88
N PHE A 306 -12.00 7.66 5.16
CA PHE A 306 -12.04 7.71 3.70
C PHE A 306 -13.25 8.41 3.10
N GLU A 307 -14.33 8.55 3.88
CA GLU A 307 -15.57 9.22 3.52
C GLU A 307 -15.54 10.68 3.97
N THR A 308 -15.04 10.94 5.18
CA THR A 308 -15.10 12.24 5.85
C THR A 308 -13.82 13.05 5.77
N LYS A 309 -12.67 12.39 5.60
CA LYS A 309 -11.33 12.97 5.78
C LYS A 309 -11.11 13.59 7.16
N SER A 310 -11.90 13.17 8.15
CA SER A 310 -11.89 13.75 9.49
C SER A 310 -10.98 12.99 10.45
N PHE A 311 -10.31 13.76 11.30
CA PHE A 311 -9.59 13.28 12.47
C PHE A 311 -9.78 14.32 13.57
N SER A 312 -9.68 13.88 14.82
CA SER A 312 -9.66 14.79 15.97
C SER A 312 -8.26 14.85 16.58
N ILE A 313 -7.98 15.93 17.31
CA ILE A 313 -6.74 16.06 18.08
C ILE A 313 -7.13 15.95 19.55
N SER A 314 -6.57 14.96 20.24
CA SER A 314 -6.76 14.76 21.67
C SER A 314 -5.42 14.78 22.41
N SER A 315 -5.47 14.97 23.72
CA SER A 315 -4.32 14.76 24.60
C SER A 315 -4.27 13.28 25.00
N TYR A 316 -3.06 12.76 25.23
CA TYR A 316 -2.85 11.34 25.52
C TYR A 316 -3.63 10.86 26.75
N ASP A 317 -3.72 11.67 27.80
CA ASP A 317 -4.50 11.38 29.02
C ASP A 317 -6.01 11.21 28.78
N LYS A 318 -6.55 11.80 27.70
CA LYS A 318 -7.98 11.72 27.35
C LYS A 318 -8.32 10.54 26.44
N VAL A 319 -7.33 9.79 25.97
CA VAL A 319 -7.50 8.65 25.05
C VAL A 319 -6.94 7.33 25.60
N LEU A 320 -6.51 7.34 26.87
CA LEU A 320 -6.24 6.14 27.67
C LEU A 320 -7.54 5.48 28.11
#